data_AF-A0A0F9X1U1-F1
#
_entry.id   AF-A0A0F9X1U1-F1
#
_cell.length_a   1.000
_cell.length_b   1.000
_cell.length_c   1.000
_cell.angle_alpha   90.00
_cell.angle_beta   90.00
_cell.angle_gamma   90.00
#
_symmetry.space_group_name_H-M   'P 1'
#
loop_
_entity.id
_entity.type
_entity.pdbx_description
1 polymer ?
#
loop_
_entity_poly.entity_id
_entity_poly.type
_entity_poly.pdbx_seq_one_letter_code
_entity_poly.pdbx_strand_id
1 'polypeptide(L)'
;MSEQHNSKDFLQGALQKCLQGGVEIGVPGITAAVASSEGLLWSGTAGLANVETKTPFTLEHVAGIGSITKVFMSVVILQLIEERRLSIDDTLQQYVSAEILRGIPHASEATIGQLLSHTSGIPSWEDDPQWIRQGRGSDLDPDKIWTSTETLDYIRYDSDPNLQAPNPQPTPGKYSYSNTNFTFLGLVAEFISPETVSPEIHASVGYSSVKAASLIRSRVLEPLGLNYTYLEGFESPQAGQMPNRYHWVTPTFLSTAGVCPALPYPKSRPDLLDASKSNMSTEWVAGGNLSHPKDLCTLALAIRNAKILSSSSLKLMMDLIPITERVWVGHGIFKMRTADGNAWFGHNGSTLGFNGSMFWNEETDVAVAVLGNVGTMHAGKVPGAASVALESEFLALAVKLAGSYSGEKY
;
A
#
# COMPACT_ATOMS: atom_id res chain seq x y z
N MET A 1 37.63 -5.71 -14.85
CA MET A 1 36.43 -5.23 -15.56
C MET A 1 35.56 -6.37 -16.09
N SER A 2 36.11 -7.44 -16.68
CA SER A 2 35.32 -8.58 -17.19
C SER A 2 34.60 -9.41 -16.11
N GLU A 3 35.23 -9.70 -14.97
CA GLU A 3 34.61 -10.51 -13.90
C GLU A 3 33.47 -9.82 -13.15
N GLN A 4 33.62 -8.52 -12.85
CA GLN A 4 32.55 -7.73 -12.21
C GLN A 4 31.34 -7.54 -13.13
N HIS A 5 31.55 -7.37 -14.43
CA HIS A 5 30.47 -7.29 -15.41
C HIS A 5 29.69 -8.61 -15.45
N ASN A 6 30.41 -9.74 -15.51
CA ASN A 6 29.82 -11.08 -15.50
C ASN A 6 29.03 -11.38 -14.20
N SER A 7 29.48 -10.85 -13.06
CA SER A 7 28.76 -10.98 -11.77
C SER A 7 27.47 -10.16 -11.73
N LYS A 8 27.44 -8.95 -12.30
CA LYS A 8 26.23 -8.12 -12.37
C LYS A 8 25.17 -8.77 -13.27
N ASP A 9 25.57 -9.23 -14.45
CA ASP A 9 24.67 -9.90 -15.39
C ASP A 9 24.06 -11.17 -14.78
N PHE A 10 24.87 -11.93 -14.02
CA PHE A 10 24.38 -13.08 -13.26
C PHE A 10 23.33 -12.69 -12.21
N LEU A 11 23.57 -11.66 -11.41
CA LEU A 11 22.64 -11.21 -10.36
C LEU A 11 21.34 -10.67 -10.96
N GLN A 12 21.41 -9.90 -12.04
CA GLN A 12 20.24 -9.41 -12.77
C GLN A 12 19.44 -10.56 -13.40
N GLY A 13 20.13 -11.56 -13.97
CA GLY A 13 19.49 -12.78 -14.46
C GLY A 13 18.83 -13.61 -13.35
N ALA A 14 19.41 -13.64 -12.15
CA ALA A 14 18.83 -14.31 -10.98
C ALA A 14 17.58 -13.58 -10.47
N LEU A 15 17.60 -12.23 -10.40
CA LEU A 15 16.41 -11.43 -10.09
C LEU A 15 15.27 -11.67 -11.09
N GLN A 16 15.60 -11.75 -12.38
CA GLN A 16 14.62 -12.07 -13.43
C GLN A 16 14.03 -13.48 -13.23
N LYS A 17 14.84 -14.46 -12.82
CA LYS A 17 14.35 -15.82 -12.50
C LYS A 17 13.40 -15.83 -11.30
N CYS A 18 13.59 -14.98 -10.30
CA CYS A 18 12.63 -14.85 -9.20
C CYS A 18 11.25 -14.41 -9.71
N LEU A 19 11.20 -13.43 -10.63
CA LEU A 19 9.92 -12.99 -11.22
C LEU A 19 9.29 -14.12 -12.06
N GLN A 20 10.11 -14.81 -12.86
CA GLN A 20 9.63 -15.93 -13.67
C GLN A 20 9.09 -17.07 -12.79
N GLY A 21 9.76 -17.39 -11.68
CA GLY A 21 9.28 -18.37 -10.71
C GLY A 21 7.93 -17.98 -10.09
N GLY A 22 7.70 -16.70 -9.84
CA GLY A 22 6.39 -16.18 -9.43
C GLY A 22 5.28 -16.45 -10.46
N VAL A 23 5.59 -16.29 -11.75
CA VAL A 23 4.66 -16.60 -12.84
C VAL A 23 4.43 -18.11 -12.97
N GLU A 24 5.47 -18.93 -12.81
CA GLU A 24 5.40 -20.40 -12.85
C GLU A 24 4.49 -20.97 -11.76
N ILE A 25 4.45 -20.34 -10.58
CA ILE A 25 3.52 -20.72 -9.50
C ILE A 25 2.12 -20.08 -9.63
N GLY A 26 1.87 -19.32 -10.70
CA GLY A 26 0.53 -18.91 -11.11
C GLY A 26 0.21 -17.42 -11.02
N VAL A 27 1.14 -16.57 -10.56
CA VAL A 27 0.94 -15.11 -10.57
C VAL A 27 0.81 -14.64 -12.03
N PRO A 28 -0.24 -13.88 -12.41
CA PRO A 28 -0.48 -13.55 -13.81
C PRO A 28 0.62 -12.69 -14.42
N GLY A 29 1.00 -11.61 -13.74
CA GLY A 29 2.02 -10.66 -14.15
C GLY A 29 2.67 -9.98 -12.95
N ILE A 30 3.96 -9.72 -13.08
CA ILE A 30 4.81 -9.14 -12.03
C ILE A 30 5.72 -8.08 -12.65
N THR A 31 5.96 -7.00 -11.92
CA THR A 31 6.97 -5.98 -12.20
C THR A 31 7.78 -5.69 -10.93
N ALA A 32 9.06 -5.40 -11.08
CA ALA A 32 9.93 -5.11 -9.95
C ALA A 32 11.05 -4.12 -10.28
N ALA A 33 11.57 -3.48 -9.25
CA ALA A 33 12.75 -2.62 -9.31
C ALA A 33 13.66 -2.85 -8.10
N VAL A 34 14.95 -2.64 -8.33
CA VAL A 34 16.00 -2.53 -7.32
C VAL A 34 16.72 -1.20 -7.58
N ALA A 35 16.86 -0.36 -6.56
CA ALA A 35 17.51 0.94 -6.66
C ALA A 35 18.44 1.18 -5.46
N SER A 36 19.37 2.10 -5.63
CA SER A 36 20.21 2.69 -4.58
C SER A 36 20.07 4.21 -4.63
N SER A 37 20.73 4.92 -3.72
CA SER A 37 20.77 6.38 -3.74
C SER A 37 21.39 6.96 -5.03
N GLU A 38 22.17 6.16 -5.76
CA GLU A 38 22.75 6.49 -7.08
C GLU A 38 21.76 6.28 -8.25
N GLY A 39 20.61 5.66 -8.00
CA GLY A 39 19.55 5.45 -8.98
C GLY A 39 19.14 3.99 -9.18
N LEU A 40 18.45 3.73 -10.29
CA LEU A 40 17.92 2.41 -10.63
C LEU A 40 19.06 1.44 -10.99
N LEU A 41 19.16 0.32 -10.27
CA LEU A 41 20.17 -0.71 -10.50
C LEU A 41 19.67 -1.83 -11.41
N TRP A 42 18.37 -2.13 -11.29
CA TRP A 42 17.69 -3.14 -12.11
C TRP A 42 16.17 -2.93 -12.08
N SER A 43 15.52 -3.28 -13.19
CA SER A 43 14.06 -3.42 -13.26
C SER A 43 13.72 -4.57 -14.18
N GLY A 44 12.63 -5.28 -13.90
CA GLY A 44 12.20 -6.41 -14.71
C GLY A 44 10.71 -6.65 -14.62
N THR A 45 10.19 -7.38 -15.60
CA THR A 45 8.80 -7.87 -15.61
C THR A 45 8.76 -9.36 -15.96
N ALA A 46 7.67 -10.02 -15.60
CA ALA A 46 7.36 -11.36 -16.06
C ALA A 46 5.84 -11.52 -16.21
N GLY A 47 5.41 -12.42 -17.08
CA GLY A 47 3.99 -12.77 -17.24
C GLY A 47 3.20 -11.76 -18.07
N LEU A 48 1.91 -11.65 -17.76
CA LEU A 48 0.88 -11.06 -18.60
C LEU A 48 0.15 -9.93 -17.89
N ALA A 49 0.00 -8.81 -18.59
CA ALA A 49 -0.93 -7.75 -18.22
C ALA A 49 -2.38 -8.14 -18.51
N ASN A 50 -2.62 -9.04 -19.47
CA ASN A 50 -3.93 -9.61 -19.73
C ASN A 50 -3.82 -11.10 -20.09
N VAL A 51 -4.43 -11.97 -19.28
CA VAL A 51 -4.33 -13.43 -19.43
C VAL A 51 -5.17 -13.99 -20.58
N GLU A 52 -6.21 -13.28 -21.03
CA GLU A 52 -7.11 -13.72 -22.10
C GLU A 52 -6.49 -13.39 -23.47
N THR A 53 -6.04 -12.15 -23.66
CA THR A 53 -5.39 -11.69 -24.91
C THR A 53 -3.91 -12.05 -24.98
N LYS A 54 -3.34 -12.57 -23.88
CA LYS A 54 -1.90 -12.84 -23.72
C LYS A 54 -1.02 -11.60 -23.92
N THR A 55 -1.53 -10.43 -23.54
CA THR A 55 -0.76 -9.19 -23.59
C THR A 55 0.35 -9.23 -22.53
N PRO A 56 1.64 -9.07 -22.89
CA PRO A 56 2.74 -9.10 -21.94
C PRO A 56 2.67 -8.00 -20.89
N PHE A 57 3.20 -8.26 -19.69
CA PHE A 57 3.43 -7.23 -18.69
C PHE A 57 4.70 -6.42 -19.02
N THR A 58 4.59 -5.09 -19.09
CA THR A 58 5.69 -4.18 -19.47
C THR A 58 6.14 -3.31 -18.30
N LEU A 59 7.30 -2.66 -18.48
CA LEU A 59 7.88 -1.69 -17.52
C LEU A 59 7.12 -0.35 -17.48
N GLU A 60 6.08 -0.17 -18.30
CA GLU A 60 5.23 1.02 -18.27
C GLU A 60 3.99 0.82 -17.40
N HIS A 61 3.67 -0.42 -17.04
CA HIS A 61 2.48 -0.71 -16.26
C HIS A 61 2.62 -0.31 -14.80
N VAL A 62 1.57 0.32 -14.27
CA VAL A 62 1.38 0.57 -12.85
C VAL A 62 0.59 -0.58 -12.21
N ALA A 63 0.61 -0.65 -10.88
CA ALA A 63 -0.18 -1.60 -10.11
C ALA A 63 -0.77 -0.93 -8.87
N GLY A 64 -1.90 -1.45 -8.39
CA GLY A 64 -2.42 -1.08 -7.08
C GLY A 64 -1.45 -1.47 -5.97
N ILE A 65 -1.09 -0.52 -5.12
CA ILE A 65 -0.08 -0.73 -4.07
C ILE A 65 -0.70 -1.02 -2.71
N GLY A 66 -2.02 -1.02 -2.61
CA GLY A 66 -2.73 -1.28 -1.36
C GLY A 66 -2.16 -0.47 -0.21
N SER A 67 -1.99 -1.15 0.93
CA SER A 67 -1.54 -0.49 2.16
C SER A 67 -0.15 0.17 2.10
N ILE A 68 0.65 0.03 1.04
CA ILE A 68 1.82 0.88 0.83
C ILE A 68 1.42 2.37 0.74
N THR A 69 0.19 2.69 0.32
CA THR A 69 -0.39 4.05 0.37
C THR A 69 -0.25 4.71 1.75
N LYS A 70 -0.32 3.93 2.84
CA LYS A 70 -0.17 4.45 4.20
C LYS A 70 1.15 5.18 4.41
N VAL A 71 2.23 4.70 3.78
CA VAL A 71 3.55 5.34 3.85
C VAL A 71 3.51 6.76 3.29
N PHE A 72 2.80 6.99 2.18
CA PHE A 72 2.63 8.31 1.58
C PHE A 72 1.86 9.23 2.54
N MET A 73 0.76 8.74 3.11
CA MET A 73 -0.04 9.54 4.05
C MET A 73 0.73 9.83 5.34
N SER A 74 1.55 8.89 5.84
CA SER A 74 2.41 9.14 6.99
C SER A 74 3.44 10.21 6.73
N VAL A 75 4.07 10.25 5.54
CA VAL A 75 4.96 11.35 5.16
C VAL A 75 4.21 12.69 5.20
N VAL A 76 3.00 12.76 4.65
CA VAL A 76 2.17 13.99 4.70
C VAL A 76 1.90 14.43 6.14
N ILE A 77 1.46 13.51 7.00
CA ILE A 77 1.16 13.82 8.42
C ILE A 77 2.41 14.27 9.16
N LEU A 78 3.54 13.59 8.95
CA LEU A 78 4.80 13.94 9.59
C LEU A 78 5.33 15.30 9.13
N GLN A 79 5.18 15.65 7.85
CA GLN A 79 5.49 17.01 7.37
C GLN A 79 4.58 18.07 8.00
N LEU A 80 3.28 17.78 8.18
CA LEU A 80 2.38 18.70 8.86
C LEU A 80 2.75 18.87 10.36
N ILE A 81 3.32 17.84 11.00
CA ILE A 81 3.93 17.95 12.35
C ILE A 81 5.20 18.83 12.31
N GLU A 82 6.06 18.70 11.30
CA GLU A 82 7.24 19.58 11.11
C GLU A 82 6.84 21.04 10.98
N GLU A 83 5.76 21.30 10.25
CA GLU A 83 5.14 22.61 10.08
C GLU A 83 4.43 23.11 11.35
N ARG A 84 4.39 22.31 12.43
CA ARG A 84 3.70 22.58 13.69
C ARG A 84 2.20 22.84 13.52
N ARG A 85 1.59 22.22 12.51
CA ARG A 85 0.15 22.35 12.20
C ARG A 85 -0.70 21.34 12.97
N LEU A 86 -0.06 20.30 13.46
CA LEU A 86 -0.57 19.38 14.47
C LEU A 86 0.60 18.84 15.32
N SER A 87 0.26 18.27 16.46
CA SER A 87 1.13 17.48 17.31
C SER A 87 0.82 15.99 17.16
N ILE A 88 1.80 15.14 17.47
CA ILE A 88 1.58 13.70 17.53
C ILE A 88 0.61 13.30 18.66
N ASP A 89 0.59 14.09 19.73
CA ASP A 89 -0.25 13.85 20.90
C ASP A 89 -1.67 14.43 20.77
N ASP A 90 -1.94 15.15 19.67
CA ASP A 90 -3.28 15.69 19.44
C ASP A 90 -4.28 14.55 19.23
N THR A 91 -5.45 14.70 19.81
CA THR A 91 -6.54 13.72 19.74
C THR A 91 -7.39 13.97 18.50
N LEU A 92 -7.94 12.91 17.91
CA LEU A 92 -8.75 13.00 16.69
C LEU A 92 -9.93 13.98 16.79
N GLN A 93 -10.58 14.08 17.96
CA GLN A 93 -11.70 15.01 18.19
C GLN A 93 -11.36 16.50 18.02
N GLN A 94 -10.07 16.86 17.96
CA GLN A 94 -9.63 18.24 17.69
C GLN A 94 -9.79 18.62 16.21
N TYR A 95 -9.83 17.64 15.32
CA TYR A 95 -9.81 17.84 13.86
C TYR A 95 -11.03 17.26 13.15
N VAL A 96 -11.65 16.23 13.72
CA VAL A 96 -12.78 15.52 13.13
C VAL A 96 -14.03 15.75 13.98
N SER A 97 -15.14 16.09 13.34
CA SER A 97 -16.38 16.46 14.03
C SER A 97 -16.95 15.30 14.85
N ALA A 98 -17.62 15.63 15.95
CA ALA A 98 -18.29 14.64 16.79
C ALA A 98 -19.33 13.80 16.03
N GLU A 99 -19.91 14.34 14.95
CA GLU A 99 -20.83 13.61 14.07
C GLU A 99 -20.13 12.46 13.33
N ILE A 100 -18.95 12.72 12.75
CA ILE A 100 -18.17 11.70 12.05
C ILE A 100 -17.71 10.62 13.04
N LEU A 101 -17.27 11.00 14.24
CA LEU A 101 -16.74 10.09 15.26
C LEU A 101 -17.81 9.28 16.01
N ARG A 102 -19.08 9.70 15.94
CA ARG A 102 -20.17 9.12 16.74
C ARG A 102 -20.31 7.61 16.51
N GLY A 103 -20.32 6.88 17.62
CA GLY A 103 -20.55 5.44 17.67
C GLY A 103 -19.39 4.58 17.23
N ILE A 104 -18.22 5.18 16.98
CA ILE A 104 -16.98 4.47 16.62
C ILE A 104 -16.13 4.33 17.90
N PRO A 105 -15.86 3.10 18.36
CA PRO A 105 -15.10 2.86 19.59
C PRO A 105 -13.72 3.54 19.57
N HIS A 106 -13.36 4.17 20.68
CA HIS A 106 -12.05 4.82 20.93
C HIS A 106 -11.67 5.97 19.99
N ALA A 107 -12.50 6.33 19.00
CA ALA A 107 -12.11 7.28 17.96
C ALA A 107 -11.77 8.68 18.51
N SER A 108 -12.62 9.24 19.37
CA SER A 108 -12.44 10.62 19.87
C SER A 108 -11.15 10.84 20.67
N GLU A 109 -10.72 9.82 21.42
CA GLU A 109 -9.56 9.91 22.32
C GLU A 109 -8.25 9.46 21.66
N ALA A 110 -8.32 8.79 20.51
CA ALA A 110 -7.14 8.33 19.80
C ALA A 110 -6.25 9.51 19.37
N THR A 111 -4.96 9.42 19.70
CA THR A 111 -3.95 10.41 19.30
C THR A 111 -3.46 10.17 17.88
N ILE A 112 -2.92 11.20 17.22
CA ILE A 112 -2.30 11.07 15.89
C ILE A 112 -1.20 10.00 15.87
N GLY A 113 -0.37 9.94 16.91
CA GLY A 113 0.66 8.90 17.07
C GLY A 113 0.06 7.49 17.15
N GLN A 114 -1.03 7.32 17.89
CA GLN A 114 -1.71 6.03 17.98
C GLN A 114 -2.37 5.61 16.65
N LEU A 115 -2.88 6.55 15.87
CA LEU A 115 -3.42 6.26 14.53
C LEU A 115 -2.30 5.75 13.60
N LEU A 116 -1.20 6.52 13.52
CA LEU A 116 -0.03 6.20 12.69
C LEU A 116 0.63 4.86 13.05
N SER A 117 0.66 4.50 14.34
CA SER A 117 1.32 3.29 14.85
C SER A 117 0.40 2.07 15.00
N HIS A 118 -0.87 2.18 14.59
CA HIS A 118 -1.87 1.13 14.78
C HIS A 118 -2.08 0.71 16.25
N THR A 119 -2.06 1.69 17.17
CA THR A 119 -2.29 1.48 18.61
C THR A 119 -3.49 2.26 19.16
N SER A 120 -4.36 2.77 18.29
CA SER A 120 -5.55 3.55 18.64
C SER A 120 -6.63 2.74 19.37
N GLY A 121 -6.68 1.43 19.17
CA GLY A 121 -7.82 0.62 19.58
C GLY A 121 -9.07 0.78 18.70
N ILE A 122 -8.98 1.51 17.58
CA ILE A 122 -10.10 1.69 16.66
C ILE A 122 -10.22 0.46 15.73
N PRO A 123 -11.40 -0.19 15.65
CA PRO A 123 -11.64 -1.30 14.72
C PRO A 123 -11.41 -0.93 13.24
N SER A 124 -10.96 -1.91 12.44
CA SER A 124 -10.83 -1.72 11.00
C SER A 124 -12.18 -1.94 10.32
N TRP A 125 -12.59 -1.03 9.44
CA TRP A 125 -13.80 -1.24 8.62
C TRP A 125 -13.71 -2.49 7.74
N GLU A 126 -12.51 -2.98 7.46
CA GLU A 126 -12.33 -4.16 6.61
C GLU A 126 -12.58 -5.49 7.31
N ASP A 127 -12.77 -5.46 8.63
CA ASP A 127 -13.06 -6.65 9.44
C ASP A 127 -14.56 -6.99 9.43
N ASP A 128 -15.42 -6.03 9.06
CA ASP A 128 -16.86 -6.25 9.01
C ASP A 128 -17.26 -7.10 7.77
N PRO A 129 -17.99 -8.22 7.95
CA PRO A 129 -18.38 -9.09 6.83
C PRO A 129 -19.25 -8.43 5.77
N GLN A 130 -20.05 -7.41 6.12
CA GLN A 130 -20.85 -6.67 5.15
C GLN A 130 -19.95 -5.77 4.31
N TRP A 131 -18.97 -5.10 4.94
CA TRP A 131 -17.96 -4.34 4.21
C TRP A 131 -17.20 -5.24 3.23
N ILE A 132 -16.75 -6.43 3.66
CA ILE A 132 -16.00 -7.35 2.80
C ILE A 132 -16.78 -7.69 1.52
N ARG A 133 -18.10 -7.95 1.63
CA ARG A 133 -18.95 -8.24 0.47
C ARG A 133 -19.18 -7.04 -0.42
N GLN A 134 -19.40 -5.85 0.14
CA GLN A 134 -19.74 -4.64 -0.63
C GLN A 134 -18.51 -3.90 -1.18
N GLY A 135 -17.38 -3.94 -0.49
CA GLY A 135 -16.15 -3.27 -0.89
C GLY A 135 -15.29 -4.09 -1.87
N ARG A 136 -15.38 -5.43 -1.83
CA ARG A 136 -14.52 -6.30 -2.66
C ARG A 136 -15.09 -7.67 -3.01
N GLY A 137 -16.36 -7.95 -2.71
CA GLY A 137 -16.95 -9.29 -2.79
C GLY A 137 -18.20 -9.37 -3.65
N SER A 138 -19.15 -10.22 -3.24
CA SER A 138 -20.38 -10.54 -3.99
C SER A 138 -21.27 -9.34 -4.28
N ASP A 139 -21.25 -8.34 -3.39
CA ASP A 139 -22.17 -7.22 -3.37
C ASP A 139 -21.50 -5.93 -3.86
N LEU A 140 -20.29 -6.04 -4.42
CA LEU A 140 -19.56 -4.92 -5.01
C LEU A 140 -20.33 -4.32 -6.19
N ASP A 141 -20.43 -3.00 -6.20
CA ASP A 141 -20.87 -2.20 -7.34
C ASP A 141 -19.63 -1.61 -8.07
N PRO A 142 -19.31 -2.08 -9.29
CA PRO A 142 -18.14 -1.60 -10.03
C PRO A 142 -18.18 -0.11 -10.37
N ASP A 143 -19.37 0.47 -10.51
CA ASP A 143 -19.56 1.86 -10.92
C ASP A 143 -19.53 2.82 -9.73
N LYS A 144 -19.53 2.29 -8.49
CA LYS A 144 -19.50 3.09 -7.27
C LYS A 144 -18.12 3.67 -7.00
N ILE A 145 -18.08 4.97 -6.74
CA ILE A 145 -16.94 5.66 -6.12
C ILE A 145 -17.30 5.95 -4.66
N TRP A 146 -16.54 5.38 -3.73
CA TRP A 146 -16.72 5.55 -2.30
C TRP A 146 -16.20 6.93 -1.86
N THR A 147 -16.96 7.61 -0.99
CA THR A 147 -16.49 8.81 -0.29
C THR A 147 -15.54 8.44 0.86
N SER A 148 -14.83 9.44 1.40
CA SER A 148 -13.83 9.28 2.46
C SER A 148 -14.39 8.78 3.78
N THR A 149 -15.70 8.93 4.02
CA THR A 149 -16.34 8.59 5.29
C THR A 149 -17.27 7.39 5.21
N GLU A 150 -17.66 6.92 4.03
CA GLU A 150 -18.62 5.82 3.88
C GLU A 150 -18.15 4.52 4.55
N THR A 151 -16.84 4.23 4.52
CA THR A 151 -16.32 3.03 5.19
C THR A 151 -16.46 3.09 6.71
N LEU A 152 -16.61 4.29 7.29
CA LEU A 152 -16.81 4.44 8.74
C LEU A 152 -18.16 3.90 9.20
N ASP A 153 -19.14 3.76 8.31
CA ASP A 153 -20.47 3.25 8.67
C ASP A 153 -20.43 1.77 9.09
N TYR A 154 -19.40 1.02 8.71
CA TYR A 154 -19.22 -0.40 9.06
C TYR A 154 -18.57 -0.63 10.43
N ILE A 155 -18.26 0.45 11.16
CA ILE A 155 -17.63 0.40 12.49
C ILE A 155 -18.38 1.25 13.53
N ARG A 156 -19.59 1.71 13.21
CA ARG A 156 -20.46 2.44 14.15
C ARG A 156 -21.20 1.50 15.10
N TYR A 157 -20.47 0.63 15.80
CA TYR A 157 -21.04 -0.47 16.60
C TYR A 157 -21.98 -0.02 17.72
N ASP A 158 -21.82 1.20 18.25
CA ASP A 158 -22.76 1.72 19.27
C ASP A 158 -24.10 2.16 18.66
N SER A 159 -24.16 2.35 17.34
CA SER A 159 -25.32 2.89 16.61
C SER A 159 -26.02 1.85 15.75
N ASP A 160 -25.35 0.76 15.36
CA ASP A 160 -25.95 -0.33 14.59
C ASP A 160 -25.63 -1.71 15.20
N PRO A 161 -26.63 -2.39 15.81
CA PRO A 161 -26.44 -3.70 16.42
C PRO A 161 -26.25 -4.84 15.41
N ASN A 162 -26.41 -4.60 14.11
CA ASN A 162 -26.20 -5.62 13.07
C ASN A 162 -24.73 -5.73 12.64
N LEU A 163 -23.92 -4.73 12.97
CA LEU A 163 -22.49 -4.73 12.67
C LEU A 163 -21.76 -5.73 13.58
N GLN A 164 -20.79 -6.43 12.99
CA GLN A 164 -20.05 -7.46 13.71
C GLN A 164 -18.74 -6.90 14.22
N ALA A 165 -18.76 -6.45 15.47
CA ALA A 165 -17.58 -5.92 16.12
C ALA A 165 -16.52 -7.04 16.33
N PRO A 166 -15.23 -6.77 16.13
CA PRO A 166 -14.17 -7.77 16.23
C PRO A 166 -14.12 -8.42 17.62
N ASN A 167 -13.80 -9.71 17.68
CA ASN A 167 -13.66 -10.44 18.95
C ASN A 167 -12.33 -11.20 18.98
N PRO A 168 -11.35 -10.81 19.82
CA PRO A 168 -11.42 -9.72 20.81
C PRO A 168 -11.42 -8.32 20.18
N GLN A 169 -11.96 -7.35 20.90
CA GLN A 169 -11.89 -5.94 20.50
C GLN A 169 -10.45 -5.42 20.59
N PRO A 170 -10.02 -4.57 19.64
CA PRO A 170 -8.76 -3.83 19.76
C PRO A 170 -8.71 -3.01 21.06
N THR A 171 -7.54 -2.91 21.65
CA THR A 171 -7.34 -2.17 22.92
C THR A 171 -6.41 -0.99 22.67
N PRO A 172 -6.76 0.23 23.11
CA PRO A 172 -5.86 1.38 23.03
C PRO A 172 -4.49 1.10 23.68
N GLY A 173 -3.43 1.56 23.02
CA GLY A 173 -2.04 1.32 23.42
C GLY A 173 -1.49 -0.06 23.06
N LYS A 174 -2.30 -0.98 22.52
CA LYS A 174 -1.83 -2.27 21.97
C LYS A 174 -1.91 -2.24 20.45
N TYR A 175 -0.94 -2.88 19.81
CA TYR A 175 -0.94 -3.02 18.36
C TYR A 175 -2.18 -3.79 17.88
N SER A 176 -2.92 -3.18 16.97
CA SER A 176 -3.98 -3.79 16.17
C SER A 176 -4.06 -3.04 14.85
N TYR A 177 -3.70 -3.71 13.76
CA TYR A 177 -3.76 -3.12 12.43
C TYR A 177 -5.18 -2.63 12.10
N SER A 178 -5.30 -1.43 11.54
CA SER A 178 -6.58 -0.81 11.25
C SER A 178 -6.46 0.18 10.09
N ASN A 179 -7.19 -0.08 9.01
CA ASN A 179 -7.27 0.86 7.88
C ASN A 179 -8.01 2.14 8.27
N THR A 180 -8.96 2.04 9.19
CA THR A 180 -9.71 3.18 9.74
C THR A 180 -8.78 4.26 10.28
N ASN A 181 -7.65 3.88 10.88
CA ASN A 181 -6.68 4.85 11.36
C ASN A 181 -6.18 5.78 10.24
N PHE A 182 -5.91 5.22 9.07
CA PHE A 182 -5.43 5.98 7.92
C PHE A 182 -6.55 6.73 7.20
N THR A 183 -7.79 6.21 7.23
CA THR A 183 -8.98 7.00 6.85
C THR A 183 -9.05 8.26 7.71
N PHE A 184 -8.91 8.16 9.03
CA PHE A 184 -8.92 9.33 9.91
C PHE A 184 -7.74 10.27 9.70
N LEU A 185 -6.52 9.75 9.49
CA LEU A 185 -5.37 10.60 9.14
C LEU A 185 -5.61 11.37 7.84
N GLY A 186 -6.25 10.77 6.84
CA GLY A 186 -6.69 11.46 5.64
C GLY A 186 -7.63 12.63 5.95
N LEU A 187 -8.66 12.41 6.76
CA LEU A 187 -9.61 13.45 7.18
C LEU A 187 -8.94 14.57 7.99
N VAL A 188 -8.01 14.24 8.88
CA VAL A 188 -7.20 15.23 9.63
C VAL A 188 -6.38 16.08 8.66
N ALA A 189 -5.70 15.46 7.69
CA ALA A 189 -4.89 16.18 6.71
C ALA A 189 -5.75 17.12 5.85
N GLU A 190 -6.95 16.70 5.45
CA GLU A 190 -7.90 17.54 4.71
C GLU A 190 -8.43 18.72 5.56
N PHE A 191 -8.73 18.49 6.84
CA PHE A 191 -9.19 19.53 7.76
C PHE A 191 -8.13 20.61 7.98
N ILE A 192 -6.88 20.20 8.21
CA ILE A 192 -5.80 21.12 8.53
C ILE A 192 -5.44 21.97 7.31
N SER A 193 -5.51 21.39 6.10
CA SER A 193 -4.97 21.99 4.88
C SER A 193 -5.73 23.25 4.43
N PRO A 194 -5.03 24.34 4.03
CA PRO A 194 -5.70 25.57 3.60
C PRO A 194 -6.47 25.28 2.30
N GLU A 195 -7.52 26.05 2.02
CA GLU A 195 -8.37 25.92 0.83
C GLU A 195 -7.67 26.15 -0.53
N THR A 196 -6.33 26.16 -0.60
CA THR A 196 -5.55 26.33 -1.85
C THR A 196 -5.51 25.06 -2.69
N VAL A 197 -6.67 24.46 -2.97
CA VAL A 197 -6.86 23.61 -4.16
C VAL A 197 -7.37 24.54 -5.26
N SER A 198 -6.75 24.47 -6.45
CA SER A 198 -7.18 25.24 -7.62
C SER A 198 -8.71 25.22 -7.77
N PRO A 199 -9.39 26.36 -8.04
CA PRO A 199 -10.84 26.42 -8.26
C PRO A 199 -11.37 25.44 -9.32
N GLU A 200 -10.50 24.90 -10.16
CA GLU A 200 -10.83 23.93 -11.21
C GLU A 200 -11.08 22.51 -10.68
N ILE A 201 -10.78 22.24 -9.40
CA ILE A 201 -11.00 20.93 -8.75
C ILE A 201 -12.10 20.99 -7.68
N HIS A 202 -13.19 21.69 -7.99
CA HIS A 202 -14.43 21.73 -7.21
C HIS A 202 -15.56 20.92 -7.86
N ALA A 203 -15.24 19.78 -8.50
CA ALA A 203 -16.28 18.80 -8.81
C ALA A 203 -16.67 18.08 -7.52
N SER A 204 -17.76 18.56 -6.92
CA SER A 204 -18.37 18.06 -5.69
C SER A 204 -18.77 16.58 -5.80
N VAL A 205 -18.01 15.71 -5.13
CA VAL A 205 -18.48 14.43 -4.59
C VAL A 205 -18.35 14.56 -3.08
N GLY A 206 -19.42 14.25 -2.33
CA GLY A 206 -19.60 14.67 -0.92
C GLY A 206 -18.40 14.41 0.00
N TYR A 207 -18.05 15.41 0.83
CA TYR A 207 -17.03 15.46 1.90
C TYR A 207 -15.64 14.82 1.67
N SER A 208 -15.36 14.23 0.51
CA SER A 208 -14.05 13.82 0.00
C SER A 208 -13.83 14.56 -1.30
N SER A 209 -13.04 15.62 -1.23
CA SER A 209 -12.64 16.38 -2.41
C SER A 209 -11.24 15.93 -2.81
N VAL A 210 -10.78 16.32 -3.98
CA VAL A 210 -9.43 16.03 -4.51
C VAL A 210 -8.28 16.51 -3.60
N LYS A 211 -8.57 17.03 -2.40
CA LYS A 211 -7.63 17.48 -1.37
C LYS A 211 -6.65 16.39 -0.94
N ALA A 212 -7.09 15.20 -0.52
CA ALA A 212 -6.15 14.15 -0.11
C ALA A 212 -5.20 13.72 -1.24
N ALA A 213 -5.73 13.53 -2.46
CA ALA A 213 -4.90 13.28 -3.65
C ALA A 213 -3.92 14.42 -3.91
N SER A 214 -4.38 15.68 -3.83
CA SER A 214 -3.56 16.88 -4.01
C SER A 214 -2.48 17.02 -2.94
N LEU A 215 -2.76 16.63 -1.70
CA LEU A 215 -1.78 16.65 -0.62
C LEU A 215 -0.69 15.62 -0.87
N ILE A 216 -1.05 14.37 -1.20
CA ILE A 216 -0.06 13.34 -1.58
C ILE A 216 0.77 13.84 -2.78
N ARG A 217 0.12 14.41 -3.80
CA ARG A 217 0.78 14.93 -5.01
C ARG A 217 1.78 16.04 -4.70
N SER A 218 1.31 17.14 -4.12
CA SER A 218 2.13 18.35 -3.89
C SER A 218 3.23 18.16 -2.84
N ARG A 219 3.01 17.28 -1.87
CA ARG A 219 3.93 17.08 -0.72
C ARG A 219 4.89 15.92 -0.89
N VAL A 220 4.54 14.94 -1.72
CA VAL A 220 5.33 13.71 -1.89
C VAL A 220 5.66 13.46 -3.36
N LEU A 221 4.66 13.41 -4.24
CA LEU A 221 4.88 12.97 -5.62
C LEU A 221 5.71 13.99 -6.43
N GLU A 222 5.30 15.25 -6.45
CA GLU A 222 5.97 16.31 -7.21
C GLU A 222 7.39 16.60 -6.69
N PRO A 223 7.64 16.75 -5.38
CA PRO A 223 8.99 16.97 -4.87
C PRO A 223 9.97 15.83 -5.18
N LEU A 224 9.47 14.60 -5.30
CA LEU A 224 10.29 13.42 -5.60
C LEU A 224 10.25 13.00 -7.08
N GLY A 225 9.45 13.67 -7.91
CA GLY A 225 9.29 13.33 -9.33
C GLY A 225 8.63 11.96 -9.58
N LEU A 226 7.69 11.56 -8.73
CA LEU A 226 6.96 10.28 -8.82
C LEU A 226 5.84 10.37 -9.88
N ASN A 227 6.22 10.24 -11.14
CA ASN A 227 5.35 10.50 -12.29
C ASN A 227 4.39 9.36 -12.65
N TYR A 228 4.50 8.20 -11.99
CA TYR A 228 3.69 7.01 -12.25
C TYR A 228 2.85 6.62 -11.03
N THR A 229 2.53 7.59 -10.17
CA THR A 229 1.80 7.39 -8.93
C THR A 229 0.53 8.24 -8.89
N TYR A 230 -0.58 7.62 -8.50
CA TYR A 230 -1.93 8.19 -8.58
C TYR A 230 -2.79 7.68 -7.43
N LEU A 231 -3.71 8.50 -6.90
CA LEU A 231 -4.80 8.02 -6.04
C LEU A 231 -6.00 7.61 -6.89
N GLU A 232 -6.25 6.30 -7.04
CA GLU A 232 -7.30 5.78 -7.91
C GLU A 232 -8.71 6.18 -7.43
N GLY A 233 -9.58 6.51 -8.39
CA GLY A 233 -10.92 7.07 -8.13
C GLY A 233 -10.93 8.61 -8.11
N PHE A 234 -9.76 9.23 -7.95
CA PHE A 234 -9.59 10.70 -7.92
C PHE A 234 -8.62 11.18 -9.00
N GLU A 235 -7.68 10.32 -9.41
CA GLU A 235 -6.71 10.55 -10.46
C GLU A 235 -6.71 9.35 -11.43
N SER A 236 -6.21 9.56 -12.65
CA SER A 236 -6.14 8.51 -13.66
C SER A 236 -4.72 8.32 -14.18
N PRO A 237 -4.24 7.07 -14.30
CA PRO A 237 -2.98 6.81 -14.98
C PRO A 237 -3.09 7.14 -16.46
N GLN A 238 -1.95 7.28 -17.14
CA GLN A 238 -1.93 7.51 -18.58
C GLN A 238 -2.48 6.28 -19.34
N ALA A 239 -3.03 6.53 -20.53
CA ALA A 239 -3.54 5.46 -21.38
C ALA A 239 -2.45 4.39 -21.63
N GLY A 240 -2.82 3.12 -21.43
CA GLY A 240 -1.90 1.98 -21.61
C GLY A 240 -1.09 1.60 -20.37
N GLN A 241 -1.08 2.41 -19.31
CA GLN A 241 -0.36 2.06 -18.07
C GLN A 241 -1.12 1.07 -17.18
N MET A 242 -2.43 0.95 -17.33
CA MET A 242 -3.24 0.09 -16.47
C MET A 242 -3.31 -1.34 -17.04
N PRO A 243 -2.73 -2.36 -16.37
CA PRO A 243 -2.94 -3.76 -16.74
C PRO A 243 -4.33 -4.23 -16.28
N ASN A 244 -4.78 -5.39 -16.78
CA ASN A 244 -5.88 -6.09 -16.12
C ASN A 244 -5.43 -6.51 -14.71
N ARG A 245 -6.37 -6.48 -13.76
CA ARG A 245 -6.16 -6.84 -12.36
C ARG A 245 -7.00 -8.07 -12.01
N TYR A 246 -6.40 -9.01 -11.29
CA TYR A 246 -7.02 -10.31 -11.02
C TYR A 246 -7.15 -10.57 -9.53
N HIS A 247 -8.07 -11.44 -9.14
CA HIS A 247 -8.16 -11.93 -7.76
C HIS A 247 -8.29 -13.44 -7.73
N TRP A 248 -7.66 -14.07 -6.75
CA TRP A 248 -7.75 -15.53 -6.59
C TRP A 248 -9.15 -15.97 -6.16
N VAL A 249 -9.72 -16.93 -6.89
CA VAL A 249 -11.02 -17.53 -6.55
C VAL A 249 -10.77 -18.82 -5.78
N THR A 250 -10.53 -18.68 -4.47
CA THR A 250 -10.33 -19.82 -3.57
C THR A 250 -11.60 -20.14 -2.78
N PRO A 251 -11.73 -21.34 -2.18
CA PRO A 251 -12.82 -21.63 -1.26
C PRO A 251 -12.92 -20.61 -0.12
N THR A 252 -11.79 -20.12 0.40
CA THR A 252 -11.75 -19.05 1.39
C THR A 252 -12.41 -17.79 0.84
N PHE A 253 -11.97 -17.30 -0.33
CA PHE A 253 -12.51 -16.07 -0.92
C PHE A 253 -14.00 -16.17 -1.19
N LEU A 254 -14.46 -17.31 -1.73
CA LEU A 254 -15.87 -17.59 -1.98
C LEU A 254 -16.70 -17.57 -0.69
N SER A 255 -16.18 -18.09 0.41
CA SER A 255 -16.88 -18.16 1.69
C SER A 255 -16.93 -16.83 2.45
N THR A 256 -15.88 -16.01 2.33
CA THR A 256 -15.74 -14.77 3.11
C THR A 256 -16.25 -13.55 2.37
N ALA A 257 -15.91 -13.41 1.09
CA ALA A 257 -16.24 -12.25 0.27
C ALA A 257 -17.26 -12.58 -0.82
N GLY A 258 -17.16 -13.77 -1.43
CA GLY A 258 -17.94 -14.12 -2.61
C GLY A 258 -17.48 -13.39 -3.86
N VAL A 259 -18.13 -13.67 -4.99
CA VAL A 259 -17.77 -13.11 -6.30
C VAL A 259 -18.89 -12.22 -6.80
N CYS A 260 -18.56 -10.98 -7.16
CA CYS A 260 -19.48 -10.06 -7.81
C CYS A 260 -19.90 -10.61 -9.18
N PRO A 261 -21.21 -10.79 -9.47
CA PRO A 261 -21.68 -11.31 -10.75
C PRO A 261 -21.29 -10.45 -11.97
N ALA A 262 -20.94 -9.16 -11.77
CA ALA A 262 -20.54 -8.25 -12.84
C ALA A 262 -19.07 -8.44 -13.29
N LEU A 263 -18.27 -9.16 -12.50
CA LEU A 263 -16.86 -9.43 -12.76
C LEU A 263 -16.69 -10.79 -13.48
N PRO A 264 -16.03 -10.83 -14.65
CA PRO A 264 -15.93 -12.05 -15.43
C PRO A 264 -14.78 -12.95 -14.96
N TYR A 265 -14.92 -14.24 -15.25
CA TYR A 265 -13.81 -15.21 -15.18
C TYR A 265 -13.08 -15.21 -16.53
N PRO A 266 -11.74 -15.05 -16.56
CA PRO A 266 -10.97 -15.29 -17.77
C PRO A 266 -11.08 -16.77 -18.18
N LYS A 267 -11.28 -17.05 -19.47
CA LYS A 267 -11.43 -18.43 -19.95
C LYS A 267 -10.12 -19.21 -19.83
N SER A 268 -8.99 -18.53 -19.98
CA SER A 268 -7.66 -19.13 -19.84
C SER A 268 -7.25 -19.39 -18.39
N ARG A 269 -7.91 -18.76 -17.41
CA ARG A 269 -7.59 -18.81 -15.98
C ARG A 269 -8.88 -18.78 -15.14
N PRO A 270 -9.65 -19.88 -15.11
CA PRO A 270 -10.91 -19.94 -14.36
C PRO A 270 -10.71 -19.93 -12.83
N ASP A 271 -9.47 -20.08 -12.38
CA ASP A 271 -9.02 -19.91 -10.99
C ASP A 271 -8.88 -18.43 -10.57
N LEU A 272 -9.04 -17.50 -11.52
CA LEU A 272 -8.99 -16.07 -11.29
C LEU A 272 -10.34 -15.39 -11.59
N LEU A 273 -10.58 -14.29 -10.89
CA LEU A 273 -11.59 -13.30 -11.19
C LEU A 273 -10.93 -12.11 -11.86
N ASP A 274 -11.43 -11.64 -13.00
CA ASP A 274 -11.00 -10.37 -13.58
C ASP A 274 -11.73 -9.22 -12.88
N ALA A 275 -11.00 -8.51 -12.03
CA ALA A 275 -11.50 -7.39 -11.24
C ALA A 275 -11.23 -6.04 -11.91
N SER A 276 -10.92 -5.99 -13.21
CA SER A 276 -10.53 -4.74 -13.91
C SER A 276 -11.64 -3.70 -14.02
N LYS A 277 -12.90 -4.09 -13.81
CA LYS A 277 -14.02 -3.14 -13.70
C LYS A 277 -14.14 -2.49 -12.32
N SER A 278 -13.48 -3.04 -11.30
CA SER A 278 -13.47 -2.45 -9.96
C SER A 278 -12.51 -1.27 -9.89
N ASN A 279 -12.62 -0.51 -8.80
CA ASN A 279 -11.73 0.60 -8.46
C ASN A 279 -11.35 0.53 -6.98
N MET A 280 -10.24 1.16 -6.59
CA MET A 280 -9.78 1.16 -5.20
C MET A 280 -10.28 2.35 -4.36
N SER A 281 -11.33 3.07 -4.78
CA SER A 281 -11.86 4.20 -3.99
C SER A 281 -12.32 3.78 -2.59
N THR A 282 -12.77 2.52 -2.44
CA THR A 282 -13.15 1.93 -1.15
C THR A 282 -12.00 1.92 -0.13
N GLU A 283 -10.75 1.93 -0.59
CA GLU A 283 -9.56 1.95 0.24
C GLU A 283 -9.07 3.38 0.54
N TRP A 284 -9.46 4.35 -0.29
CA TRP A 284 -9.04 5.77 -0.25
C TRP A 284 -7.55 5.93 0.12
N VAL A 285 -7.19 6.75 1.11
CA VAL A 285 -5.78 6.94 1.53
C VAL A 285 -5.23 5.81 2.41
N ALA A 286 -6.04 4.82 2.76
CA ALA A 286 -5.56 3.62 3.45
C ALA A 286 -4.97 2.60 2.46
N GLY A 287 -5.35 2.63 1.18
CA GLY A 287 -4.83 1.67 0.20
C GLY A 287 -5.07 1.94 -1.28
N GLY A 288 -5.58 3.11 -1.66
CA GLY A 288 -6.10 3.39 -2.99
C GLY A 288 -5.08 3.90 -4.01
N ASN A 289 -3.77 3.86 -3.73
CA ASN A 289 -2.80 4.34 -4.71
C ASN A 289 -2.51 3.28 -5.77
N LEU A 290 -2.30 3.75 -7.01
CA LEU A 290 -1.54 3.08 -8.04
C LEU A 290 -0.10 3.60 -8.00
N SER A 291 0.88 2.76 -8.28
CA SER A 291 2.27 3.20 -8.45
C SER A 291 3.07 2.26 -9.33
N HIS A 292 4.32 2.64 -9.56
CA HIS A 292 5.33 1.89 -10.30
C HIS A 292 6.51 1.54 -9.38
N PRO A 293 7.17 0.38 -9.55
CA PRO A 293 8.26 -0.05 -8.64
C PRO A 293 9.40 0.98 -8.49
N LYS A 294 9.74 1.71 -9.56
CA LYS A 294 10.75 2.78 -9.52
C LYS A 294 10.34 3.95 -8.61
N ASP A 295 9.08 4.36 -8.65
CA ASP A 295 8.57 5.45 -7.82
C ASP A 295 8.59 5.03 -6.35
N LEU A 296 8.18 3.80 -6.06
CA LEU A 296 8.24 3.22 -4.71
C LEU A 296 9.68 3.13 -4.17
N CYS A 297 10.63 2.70 -5.00
CA CYS A 297 12.04 2.70 -4.60
C CYS A 297 12.55 4.13 -4.32
N THR A 298 12.12 5.11 -5.12
CA THR A 298 12.48 6.53 -4.94
C THR A 298 11.94 7.06 -3.62
N LEU A 299 10.67 6.78 -3.30
CA LEU A 299 10.07 7.12 -2.01
C LEU A 299 10.83 6.47 -0.85
N ALA A 300 11.09 5.16 -0.93
CA ALA A 300 11.79 4.41 0.10
C ALA A 300 13.17 4.99 0.41
N LEU A 301 13.97 5.29 -0.61
CA LEU A 301 15.29 5.90 -0.46
C LEU A 301 15.21 7.36 0.00
N ALA A 302 14.18 8.11 -0.41
CA ALA A 302 13.98 9.48 0.06
C ALA A 302 13.66 9.53 1.56
N ILE A 303 12.87 8.57 2.07
CA ILE A 303 12.60 8.43 3.50
C ILE A 303 13.88 7.99 4.23
N ARG A 304 14.51 6.88 3.79
CA ARG A 304 15.73 6.32 4.38
C ARG A 304 16.81 7.37 4.59
N ASN A 305 17.00 8.23 3.59
CA ASN A 305 18.09 9.21 3.56
C ASN A 305 17.66 10.62 4.01
N ALA A 306 16.52 10.75 4.69
CA ALA A 306 16.00 12.04 5.19
C ALA A 306 15.91 13.15 4.12
N LYS A 307 15.52 12.79 2.89
CA LYS A 307 15.33 13.74 1.77
C LYS A 307 13.93 14.34 1.72
N ILE A 308 12.93 13.65 2.28
CA ILE A 308 11.52 14.08 2.28
C ILE A 308 10.95 14.39 3.66
N LEU A 309 11.67 14.00 4.72
CA LEU A 309 11.38 14.27 6.12
C LEU A 309 12.63 14.80 6.80
N SER A 310 12.44 15.71 7.76
CA SER A 310 13.48 16.13 8.70
C SER A 310 13.99 14.94 9.52
N SER A 311 15.21 15.04 10.07
CA SER A 311 15.76 13.98 10.93
C SER A 311 14.91 13.70 12.17
N SER A 312 14.24 14.71 12.73
CA SER A 312 13.31 14.54 13.85
C SER A 312 12.08 13.72 13.48
N SER A 313 11.47 14.00 12.33
CA SER A 313 10.29 13.26 11.88
C SER A 313 10.62 11.89 11.34
N LEU A 314 11.80 11.70 10.75
CA LEU A 314 12.29 10.38 10.40
C LEU A 314 12.49 9.52 11.65
N LYS A 315 13.06 10.09 12.71
CA LYS A 315 13.17 9.41 14.01
C LYS A 315 11.80 9.04 14.56
N LEU A 316 10.81 9.93 14.40
CA LEU A 316 9.44 9.64 14.80
C LEU A 316 8.82 8.52 13.95
N MET A 317 8.98 8.56 12.63
CA MET A 317 8.56 7.50 11.71
C MET A 317 9.10 6.13 12.13
N MET A 318 10.35 6.12 12.59
CA MET A 318 11.10 4.94 13.02
C MET A 318 11.03 4.68 14.54
N ASP A 319 10.09 5.28 15.27
CA ASP A 319 9.85 4.92 16.66
C ASP A 319 9.05 3.62 16.74
N LEU A 320 9.75 2.52 17.01
CA LEU A 320 9.28 1.16 16.74
C LEU A 320 8.60 0.50 17.95
N ILE A 321 7.42 -0.05 17.71
CA ILE A 321 6.67 -0.90 18.63
C ILE A 321 6.77 -2.36 18.17
N PRO A 322 7.23 -3.30 19.03
CA PRO A 322 7.31 -4.71 18.67
C PRO A 322 5.91 -5.32 18.50
N ILE A 323 5.73 -6.05 17.39
CA ILE A 323 4.52 -6.85 17.11
C ILE A 323 4.82 -8.33 17.37
N THR A 324 5.97 -8.79 16.86
CA THR A 324 6.52 -10.13 17.08
C THR A 324 8.02 -10.02 17.32
N GLU A 325 8.71 -11.15 17.51
CA GLU A 325 10.17 -11.16 17.65
C GLU A 325 10.94 -10.63 16.43
N ARG A 326 10.29 -10.60 15.24
CA ARG A 326 10.92 -10.23 13.97
C ARG A 326 10.24 -9.09 13.24
N VAL A 327 9.14 -8.54 13.79
CA VAL A 327 8.35 -7.51 13.13
C VAL A 327 8.00 -6.41 14.12
N TRP A 328 8.22 -5.17 13.71
CA TRP A 328 7.88 -3.96 14.43
C TRP A 328 7.06 -3.02 13.54
N VAL A 329 6.23 -2.20 14.16
CA VAL A 329 5.52 -1.10 13.50
C VAL A 329 6.08 0.23 14.01
N GLY A 330 6.36 1.14 13.08
CA GLY A 330 6.60 2.55 13.38
C GLY A 330 5.37 3.38 13.04
N HIS A 331 5.55 4.66 12.76
CA HIS A 331 4.44 5.54 12.38
C HIS A 331 4.17 5.42 10.87
N GLY A 332 3.37 4.41 10.50
CA GLY A 332 2.96 4.07 9.12
C GLY A 332 3.97 3.30 8.28
N ILE A 333 4.95 2.69 8.94
CA ILE A 333 5.97 1.86 8.32
C ILE A 333 6.23 0.63 9.18
N PHE A 334 6.67 -0.47 8.58
CA PHE A 334 7.07 -1.66 9.30
C PHE A 334 8.56 -1.88 9.20
N LYS A 335 9.16 -2.42 10.26
CA LYS A 335 10.48 -3.06 10.24
C LYS A 335 10.29 -4.56 10.33
N MET A 336 10.98 -5.31 9.48
CA MET A 336 11.07 -6.77 9.57
C MET A 336 12.53 -7.22 9.58
N ARG A 337 12.81 -8.33 10.25
CA ARG A 337 14.12 -9.01 10.18
C ARG A 337 14.00 -10.34 9.46
N THR A 338 14.68 -10.45 8.31
CA THR A 338 14.69 -11.66 7.49
C THR A 338 15.54 -12.76 8.12
N ALA A 339 15.43 -14.00 7.61
CA ALA A 339 16.10 -15.17 8.18
C ALA A 339 17.63 -15.06 8.16
N ASP A 340 18.18 -14.37 7.16
CA ASP A 340 19.60 -14.05 6.99
C ASP A 340 20.10 -12.92 7.90
N GLY A 341 19.25 -12.39 8.77
CA GLY A 341 19.60 -11.37 9.77
C GLY A 341 19.41 -9.92 9.29
N ASN A 342 19.24 -9.70 7.98
CA ASN A 342 19.03 -8.37 7.42
C ASN A 342 17.74 -7.72 7.95
N ALA A 343 17.81 -6.42 8.19
CA ALA A 343 16.66 -5.62 8.58
C ALA A 343 16.15 -4.80 7.40
N TRP A 344 14.84 -4.87 7.19
CA TRP A 344 14.15 -4.19 6.10
C TRP A 344 13.03 -3.33 6.67
N PHE A 345 12.96 -2.09 6.20
CA PHE A 345 11.87 -1.17 6.50
C PHE A 345 11.00 -1.01 5.27
N GLY A 346 9.69 -0.91 5.43
CA GLY A 346 8.80 -0.86 4.29
C GLY A 346 7.36 -1.17 4.63
N HIS A 347 6.62 -1.59 3.61
CA HIS A 347 5.22 -1.98 3.73
C HIS A 347 4.85 -2.98 2.62
N ASN A 348 3.93 -3.89 2.94
CA ASN A 348 3.26 -4.74 1.96
C ASN A 348 1.89 -4.18 1.58
N GLY A 349 1.40 -4.51 0.40
CA GLY A 349 0.10 -4.05 -0.06
C GLY A 349 -0.70 -5.19 -0.66
N SER A 350 -2.00 -5.23 -0.39
CA SER A 350 -2.93 -6.01 -1.20
C SER A 350 -4.28 -5.30 -1.25
N THR A 351 -4.93 -5.41 -2.39
CA THR A 351 -6.30 -4.95 -2.65
C THR A 351 -7.02 -6.01 -3.49
N LEU A 352 -8.27 -5.77 -3.87
CA LEU A 352 -8.91 -6.52 -4.94
C LEU A 352 -8.16 -6.23 -6.25
N GLY A 353 -7.49 -7.24 -6.81
CA GLY A 353 -6.79 -7.09 -8.09
C GLY A 353 -5.27 -7.00 -8.02
N PHE A 354 -4.68 -6.59 -6.89
CA PHE A 354 -3.24 -6.34 -6.79
C PHE A 354 -2.62 -6.76 -5.46
N ASN A 355 -1.32 -7.01 -5.51
CA ASN A 355 -0.48 -7.32 -4.36
C ASN A 355 0.96 -6.85 -4.61
N GLY A 356 1.70 -6.52 -3.55
CA GLY A 356 3.10 -6.19 -3.68
C GLY A 356 3.79 -5.77 -2.39
N SER A 357 5.02 -5.33 -2.55
CA SER A 357 5.95 -4.98 -1.49
C SER A 357 6.80 -3.77 -1.90
N MET A 358 7.12 -2.92 -0.93
CA MET A 358 8.15 -1.89 -1.02
C MET A 358 9.00 -1.95 0.24
N PHE A 359 10.32 -2.11 0.09
CA PHE A 359 11.23 -2.17 1.23
C PHE A 359 12.56 -1.47 0.93
N TRP A 360 13.22 -0.94 1.95
CA TRP A 360 14.65 -0.61 1.92
C TRP A 360 15.39 -1.36 3.02
N ASN A 361 16.65 -1.67 2.76
CA ASN A 361 17.52 -2.32 3.74
C ASN A 361 18.08 -1.26 4.71
N GLU A 362 18.14 -1.60 5.99
CA GLU A 362 18.68 -0.72 7.03
C GLU A 362 20.18 -0.49 6.82
N GLU A 363 20.93 -1.55 6.55
CA GLU A 363 22.39 -1.55 6.57
C GLU A 363 23.01 -1.18 5.22
N THR A 364 22.36 -1.58 4.12
CA THR A 364 22.84 -1.37 2.75
C THR A 364 21.99 -0.35 2.02
N ASP A 365 22.62 0.42 1.11
CA ASP A 365 21.94 1.44 0.32
C ASP A 365 21.14 0.82 -0.84
N VAL A 366 20.08 0.09 -0.48
CA VAL A 366 19.20 -0.58 -1.43
C VAL A 366 17.74 -0.44 -1.04
N ALA A 367 16.91 -0.12 -2.03
CA ALA A 367 15.47 -0.24 -1.98
C ALA A 367 14.99 -1.19 -3.09
N VAL A 368 13.89 -1.86 -2.79
CA VAL A 368 13.21 -2.78 -3.69
C VAL A 368 11.73 -2.49 -3.72
N ALA A 369 11.12 -2.78 -4.86
CA ALA A 369 9.67 -2.89 -4.97
C ALA A 369 9.33 -4.04 -5.91
N VAL A 370 8.33 -4.84 -5.54
CA VAL A 370 7.81 -5.97 -6.33
C VAL A 370 6.30 -5.88 -6.30
N LEU A 371 5.67 -5.69 -7.46
CA LEU A 371 4.23 -5.50 -7.62
C LEU A 371 3.68 -6.53 -8.59
N GLY A 372 2.43 -6.95 -8.40
CA GLY A 372 1.77 -7.91 -9.28
C GLY A 372 0.28 -7.63 -9.41
N ASN A 373 -0.28 -8.02 -10.56
CA ASN A 373 -1.68 -7.83 -10.91
C ASN A 373 -2.59 -8.96 -10.43
N VAL A 374 -2.32 -9.48 -9.23
CA VAL A 374 -3.25 -10.37 -8.54
C VAL A 374 -3.37 -10.01 -7.06
N GLY A 375 -4.60 -9.87 -6.59
CA GLY A 375 -4.92 -9.64 -5.18
C GLY A 375 -4.99 -10.94 -4.40
N THR A 376 -4.65 -10.89 -3.10
CA THR A 376 -4.60 -12.05 -2.22
C THR A 376 -5.48 -11.92 -0.98
N MET A 377 -6.15 -10.77 -0.80
CA MET A 377 -7.06 -10.53 0.32
C MET A 377 -8.18 -11.57 0.39
N HIS A 378 -8.39 -12.14 1.57
CA HIS A 378 -9.34 -13.22 1.84
C HIS A 378 -9.20 -14.47 0.96
N ALA A 379 -8.07 -14.65 0.26
CA ALA A 379 -7.85 -15.81 -0.59
C ALA A 379 -7.17 -17.00 0.13
N GLY A 380 -6.81 -16.85 1.41
CA GLY A 380 -5.98 -17.82 2.13
C GLY A 380 -4.51 -17.75 1.65
N LYS A 381 -3.79 -18.88 1.73
CA LYS A 381 -2.41 -18.94 1.25
C LYS A 381 -2.38 -19.17 -0.27
N VAL A 382 -2.06 -18.11 -1.01
CA VAL A 382 -1.94 -18.09 -2.46
C VAL A 382 -0.70 -17.29 -2.87
N PRO A 383 -0.11 -17.55 -4.05
CA PRO A 383 1.05 -16.80 -4.49
C PRO A 383 0.68 -15.37 -4.91
N GLY A 384 1.61 -14.44 -4.69
CA GLY A 384 1.51 -13.04 -5.07
C GLY A 384 2.88 -12.40 -5.27
N ALA A 385 2.93 -11.13 -5.64
CA ALA A 385 4.19 -10.42 -5.80
C ALA A 385 4.94 -10.25 -4.46
N ALA A 386 4.22 -10.09 -3.35
CA ALA A 386 4.82 -10.00 -2.03
C ALA A 386 5.52 -11.31 -1.62
N SER A 387 4.98 -12.48 -1.99
CA SER A 387 5.68 -13.76 -1.74
C SER A 387 6.95 -13.88 -2.58
N VAL A 388 7.00 -13.30 -3.79
CA VAL A 388 8.26 -13.24 -4.57
C VAL A 388 9.31 -12.39 -3.85
N ALA A 389 8.92 -11.24 -3.28
CA ALA A 389 9.86 -10.44 -2.50
C ALA A 389 10.34 -11.19 -1.24
N LEU A 390 9.42 -11.77 -0.46
CA LEU A 390 9.69 -12.22 0.91
C LEU A 390 10.10 -13.69 1.04
N GLU A 391 9.65 -14.55 0.13
CA GLU A 391 9.81 -16.01 0.23
C GLU A 391 10.80 -16.57 -0.82
N SER A 392 11.32 -15.72 -1.71
CA SER A 392 12.40 -16.07 -2.65
C SER A 392 13.73 -15.42 -2.26
N GLU A 393 14.77 -15.64 -3.07
CA GLU A 393 16.08 -15.02 -2.88
C GLU A 393 16.12 -13.53 -3.31
N PHE A 394 15.00 -12.94 -3.75
CA PHE A 394 14.95 -11.60 -4.36
C PHE A 394 15.62 -10.52 -3.50
N LEU A 395 15.29 -10.44 -2.20
CA LEU A 395 15.89 -9.46 -1.29
C LEU A 395 17.40 -9.66 -1.13
N ALA A 396 17.86 -10.90 -0.95
CA ALA A 396 19.27 -11.22 -0.81
C ALA A 396 20.06 -10.91 -2.10
N LEU A 397 19.47 -11.17 -3.26
CA LEU A 397 20.04 -10.82 -4.56
C LEU A 397 20.10 -9.30 -4.77
N ALA A 398 19.10 -8.55 -4.30
CA ALA A 398 19.10 -7.09 -4.37
C ALA A 398 20.25 -6.47 -3.56
N VAL A 399 20.51 -6.97 -2.35
CA VAL A 399 21.67 -6.54 -1.53
C VAL A 399 22.98 -6.82 -2.25
N LYS A 400 23.16 -8.05 -2.77
CA LYS A 400 24.37 -8.42 -3.54
C LYS A 400 24.54 -7.55 -4.78
N LEU A 401 23.45 -7.25 -5.48
CA LEU A 401 23.48 -6.36 -6.65
C LEU A 401 23.94 -4.96 -6.24
N ALA A 402 23.35 -4.36 -5.19
CA ALA A 402 23.75 -3.05 -4.70
C ALA A 402 25.25 -3.00 -4.33
N GLY A 403 25.75 -4.01 -3.61
CA GLY A 403 27.18 -4.11 -3.26
C GLY A 403 28.12 -4.15 -4.46
N SER A 404 27.70 -4.78 -5.57
CA SER A 404 28.47 -4.80 -6.82
C SER A 404 28.61 -3.42 -7.49
N TYR A 405 27.77 -2.44 -7.13
CA TYR A 405 27.85 -1.05 -7.58
C TYR A 405 28.64 -0.16 -6.62
N SER A 406 28.60 -0.42 -5.31
CA SER A 406 29.39 0.33 -4.32
C SER A 406 30.88 -0.08 -4.28
N GLY A 407 31.24 -1.21 -4.89
CA GLY A 407 32.60 -1.76 -4.83
C GLY A 407 32.90 -2.50 -3.52
N GLU A 408 31.90 -2.64 -2.64
CA GLU A 408 31.97 -3.44 -1.43
C GLU A 408 31.85 -4.93 -1.79
N LYS A 409 32.83 -5.72 -1.34
CA LYS A 409 32.76 -7.19 -1.44
C LYS A 409 31.97 -7.71 -0.24
N TYR A 410 30.73 -8.14 -0.47
CA TYR A 410 29.88 -8.84 0.51
C TYR A 410 30.09 -10.34 0.47
#